data_AF-A0A352XUQ0-F1
#
_entry.id   AF-A0A352XUQ0-F1
#
_cell.length_a   1.000
_cell.length_b   1.000
_cell.length_c   1.000
_cell.angle_alpha   90.00
_cell.angle_beta   90.00
_cell.angle_gamma   90.00
#
_symmetry.space_group_name_H-M   'P 1'
#
loop_
_entity.id
_entity.type
_entity.pdbx_description
1 polymer ?
#
loop_
_entity_poly.entity_id
_entity_poly.type
_entity_poly.pdbx_seq_one_letter_code
_entity_poly.pdbx_strand_id
1 'polypeptide(L)'
;VDYQRAGFDPLKQVAIEELGYGTISKLFLQFDLPYWYEAGSWPHPHSGFIITDLDIQTLWDASLGQTGSSGLLVDYTSGQRGAAYAPAAAYSTADDSANIQRSAQNCLQQLERVFPGISAHYTGRAALSYASGDPYLLGSYA
;
A
#
# COMPACT_ATOMS: atom_id res chain seq x y z
N VAL A 1 -7.61 -20.70 -13.87
CA VAL A 1 -8.37 -20.64 -15.15
C VAL A 1 -8.16 -21.96 -15.88
N ASP A 2 -9.20 -22.56 -16.45
CA ASP A 2 -9.06 -23.73 -17.33
C ASP A 2 -8.86 -23.28 -18.78
N TYR A 3 -7.67 -23.52 -19.34
CA TYR A 3 -7.31 -23.21 -20.73
C TYR A 3 -7.02 -24.47 -21.56
N GLN A 4 -7.41 -25.66 -21.11
CA GLN A 4 -7.05 -26.93 -21.77
C GLN A 4 -7.60 -27.06 -23.20
N ARG A 5 -8.68 -26.34 -23.54
CA ARG A 5 -9.29 -26.33 -24.87
C ARG A 5 -8.87 -25.15 -25.76
N ALA A 6 -7.90 -24.35 -25.31
CA ALA A 6 -7.46 -23.14 -26.02
C ALA A 6 -6.52 -23.41 -27.21
N GLY A 7 -6.00 -24.63 -27.36
CA GLY A 7 -5.12 -25.00 -28.48
C GLY A 7 -3.72 -24.36 -28.41
N PHE A 8 -3.25 -23.97 -27.22
CA PHE A 8 -1.93 -23.38 -27.02
C PHE A 8 -0.80 -24.40 -27.23
N ASP A 9 0.26 -23.97 -27.91
CA ASP A 9 1.49 -24.75 -28.03
C ASP A 9 2.21 -24.91 -26.67
N PRO A 10 3.19 -25.85 -26.55
CA PRO A 10 3.87 -26.09 -25.29
C PRO A 10 4.60 -24.87 -24.71
N LEU A 11 5.18 -24.01 -25.57
CA LEU A 11 5.91 -22.83 -25.09
C LEU A 11 4.94 -21.78 -24.52
N LYS A 12 3.76 -21.66 -25.11
CA LYS A 12 2.69 -20.79 -24.61
C LYS A 12 2.17 -21.28 -23.25
N GLN A 13 2.07 -22.59 -23.04
CA GLN A 13 1.67 -23.17 -21.74
C GLN A 13 2.72 -22.86 -20.66
N VAL A 14 4.01 -23.08 -20.95
CA VAL A 14 5.11 -22.70 -20.06
C VAL A 14 5.07 -21.20 -19.71
N ALA A 15 4.82 -20.33 -20.69
CA ALA A 15 4.72 -18.90 -20.44
C ALA A 15 3.51 -18.50 -19.57
N ILE A 16 2.42 -19.28 -19.57
CA ILE A 16 1.27 -19.03 -18.68
C ILE A 16 1.58 -19.49 -17.26
N GLU A 17 2.28 -20.61 -17.10
CA GLU A 17 2.53 -21.25 -15.81
C GLU A 17 3.70 -20.62 -15.06
N GLU A 18 4.74 -20.19 -15.78
CA GLU A 18 6.03 -19.83 -15.18
C GLU A 18 6.35 -18.33 -15.24
N LEU A 19 5.52 -17.51 -15.92
CA LEU A 19 5.72 -16.06 -15.91
C LEU A 19 5.45 -15.51 -14.52
N GLY A 20 6.50 -15.08 -13.84
CA GLY A 20 6.41 -14.52 -12.50
C GLY A 20 5.59 -13.23 -12.45
N TYR A 21 4.96 -12.98 -11.31
CA TYR A 21 4.22 -11.75 -11.04
C TYR A 21 4.94 -10.90 -9.99
N GLY A 22 4.95 -9.59 -10.23
CA GLY A 22 5.30 -8.62 -9.21
C GLY A 22 4.21 -8.55 -8.14
N THR A 23 4.61 -8.25 -6.91
CA THR A 23 3.72 -8.12 -5.76
C THR A 23 3.72 -6.67 -5.26
N ILE A 24 2.53 -6.11 -5.09
CA ILE A 24 2.30 -4.77 -4.53
C ILE A 24 1.18 -4.84 -3.51
N SER A 25 1.40 -4.17 -2.38
CA SER A 25 0.36 -3.83 -1.41
C SER A 25 0.25 -2.33 -1.23
N LYS A 26 -0.99 -1.85 -1.12
CA LYS A 26 -1.30 -0.45 -0.86
C LYS A 26 -1.99 -0.33 0.49
N LEU A 27 -1.28 0.23 1.47
CA LEU A 27 -1.83 0.55 2.78
C LEU A 27 -2.18 2.03 2.82
N PHE A 28 -3.46 2.36 2.94
CA PHE A 28 -3.97 3.71 3.01
C PHE A 28 -4.20 4.10 4.47
N LEU A 29 -3.72 5.28 4.89
CA LEU A 29 -3.97 5.86 6.20
C LEU A 29 -4.63 7.23 6.04
N GLN A 30 -5.73 7.46 6.76
CA GLN A 30 -6.40 8.76 6.79
C GLN A 30 -5.91 9.60 7.96
N PHE A 31 -5.62 10.87 7.66
CA PHE A 31 -5.22 11.90 8.62
C PHE A 31 -6.26 13.03 8.66
N ASP A 32 -6.38 13.72 9.78
CA ASP A 32 -7.33 14.83 9.95
C ASP A 32 -6.98 16.03 9.05
N LEU A 33 -5.70 16.19 8.72
CA LEU A 33 -5.15 17.10 7.72
C LEU A 33 -3.97 16.46 6.97
N PRO A 34 -3.60 16.94 5.77
CA PRO A 34 -2.41 16.48 5.05
C PRO A 34 -1.12 17.03 5.69
N TYR A 35 -0.79 16.52 6.88
CA TYR A 35 0.28 17.02 7.76
C TYR A 35 1.65 17.16 7.08
N TRP A 36 1.94 16.35 6.06
CA TRP A 36 3.19 16.45 5.29
C TRP A 36 3.39 17.80 4.59
N TYR A 37 2.34 18.59 4.35
CA TYR A 37 2.46 19.93 3.76
C TYR A 37 2.75 21.03 4.77
N GLU A 38 2.62 20.76 6.06
CA GLU A 38 2.89 21.73 7.12
C GLU A 38 4.39 22.01 7.28
N ALA A 39 4.70 23.16 7.86
CA ALA A 39 6.07 23.48 8.23
C ALA A 39 6.58 22.48 9.28
N GLY A 40 7.79 21.94 9.08
CA GLY A 40 8.36 20.93 9.96
C GLY A 40 9.89 20.87 9.87
N SER A 41 10.45 19.69 10.13
CA SER A 41 11.91 19.49 10.13
C SER A 41 12.58 19.65 8.76
N TRP A 42 11.80 19.65 7.68
CA TRP A 42 12.30 19.84 6.32
C TRP A 42 12.41 21.34 5.98
N PRO A 43 13.45 21.76 5.22
CA PRO A 43 13.68 23.18 4.91
C PRO A 43 12.62 23.79 3.98
N HIS A 44 11.86 22.96 3.27
CA HIS A 44 10.79 23.37 2.36
C HIS A 44 9.56 22.47 2.54
N PRO A 45 8.34 22.96 2.21
CA PRO A 45 7.15 22.13 2.20
C PRO A 45 7.36 20.87 1.36
N HIS A 46 6.90 19.73 1.88
CA HIS A 46 7.03 18.45 1.20
C HIS A 46 6.11 18.39 -0.04
N SER A 47 6.43 17.58 -1.05
CA SER A 47 5.59 17.43 -2.26
C SER A 47 4.37 16.51 -2.05
N GLY A 48 4.33 15.80 -0.93
CA GLY A 48 3.41 14.70 -0.69
C GLY A 48 3.84 13.40 -1.36
N PHE A 49 5.08 13.28 -1.85
CA PHE A 49 5.64 12.05 -2.43
C PHE A 49 6.96 11.67 -1.75
N ILE A 50 7.06 10.45 -1.21
CA ILE A 50 8.14 9.99 -0.33
C ILE A 50 8.76 8.73 -0.94
N ILE A 51 10.09 8.68 -1.01
CA ILE A 51 10.84 7.45 -1.27
C ILE A 51 11.86 7.30 -0.14
N THR A 52 11.93 6.12 0.45
CA THR A 52 12.82 5.86 1.58
C THR A 52 13.30 4.41 1.60
N ASP A 53 14.37 4.16 2.37
CA ASP A 53 14.94 2.85 2.67
C ASP A 53 14.39 2.23 3.98
N LEU A 54 13.49 2.94 4.67
CA LEU A 54 12.72 2.43 5.82
C LEU A 54 11.85 1.21 5.43
N ASP A 55 11.10 0.65 6.38
CA ASP A 55 10.22 -0.48 6.11
C ASP A 55 8.99 -0.08 5.28
N ILE A 56 8.46 1.13 5.49
CA ILE A 56 7.61 1.84 4.50
C ILE A 56 8.45 2.14 3.26
N GLN A 57 7.85 2.24 2.08
CA GLN A 57 8.66 2.24 0.84
C GLN A 57 8.46 3.50 -0.02
N THR A 58 7.41 3.50 -0.83
CA THR A 58 7.06 4.64 -1.68
C THR A 58 5.70 5.12 -1.25
N LEU A 59 5.59 6.38 -0.85
CA LEU A 59 4.33 6.91 -0.37
C LEU A 59 3.90 8.13 -1.18
N TRP A 60 2.59 8.30 -1.32
CA TRP A 60 2.06 9.54 -1.88
C TRP A 60 0.72 9.96 -1.30
N ASP A 61 0.43 11.25 -1.44
CA ASP A 61 -0.85 11.84 -1.13
C ASP A 61 -1.92 11.36 -2.14
N ALA A 62 -2.82 10.51 -1.67
CA ALA A 62 -3.96 9.98 -2.41
C ALA A 62 -5.23 10.82 -2.22
N SER A 63 -5.16 11.94 -1.49
CA SER A 63 -6.24 12.92 -1.32
C SER A 63 -6.23 14.05 -2.34
N LEU A 64 -5.18 14.16 -3.17
CA LEU A 64 -5.11 15.16 -4.24
C LEU A 64 -6.33 15.07 -5.18
N GLY A 65 -7.05 16.19 -5.31
CA GLY A 65 -8.28 16.29 -6.12
C GLY A 65 -9.56 15.80 -5.43
N GLN A 66 -9.48 15.30 -4.19
CA GLN A 66 -10.64 14.97 -3.37
C GLN A 66 -11.21 16.22 -2.70
N THR A 67 -12.52 16.25 -2.46
CA THR A 67 -13.13 17.31 -1.64
C THR A 67 -12.92 17.02 -0.16
N GLY A 68 -12.50 18.02 0.62
CA GLY A 68 -12.33 17.91 2.07
C GLY A 68 -10.98 18.44 2.54
N SER A 69 -10.75 18.38 3.85
CA SER A 69 -9.48 18.80 4.47
C SER A 69 -8.62 17.65 4.98
N SER A 70 -9.16 16.42 5.02
CA SER A 70 -8.44 15.24 5.47
C SER A 70 -7.35 14.84 4.49
N GLY A 71 -6.22 14.39 5.03
CA GLY A 71 -5.15 13.79 4.24
C GLY A 71 -5.38 12.29 4.05
N LEU A 72 -4.94 11.76 2.90
CA LEU A 72 -4.86 10.31 2.68
C LEU A 72 -3.47 9.98 2.17
N LEU A 73 -2.68 9.25 2.96
CA LEU A 73 -1.37 8.78 2.52
C LEU A 73 -1.45 7.29 2.19
N VAL A 74 -0.96 6.91 1.02
CA VAL A 74 -0.77 5.49 0.69
C VAL A 74 0.68 5.11 0.83
N ASP A 75 0.98 4.03 1.54
CA ASP A 75 2.25 3.32 1.47
C ASP A 75 2.15 2.20 0.44
N TYR A 76 2.99 2.30 -0.59
CA TYR A 76 3.09 1.38 -1.71
C TYR A 76 4.33 0.53 -1.55
N THR A 77 4.10 -0.69 -1.06
CA THR A 77 5.15 -1.66 -0.81
C THR A 77 5.17 -2.68 -1.93
N SER A 78 6.35 -2.97 -2.48
CA SER A 78 6.55 -3.91 -3.56
C SER A 78 7.42 -5.10 -3.14
N GLY A 79 7.44 -6.14 -3.96
CA GLY A 79 8.25 -7.33 -3.74
C GLY A 79 7.90 -8.05 -2.45
N GLN A 80 8.90 -8.54 -1.73
CA GLN A 80 8.71 -9.34 -0.50
C GLN A 80 7.92 -8.58 0.58
N ARG A 81 8.14 -7.26 0.72
CA ARG A 81 7.40 -6.42 1.68
C ARG A 81 5.92 -6.34 1.31
N GLY A 82 5.63 -6.11 0.03
CA GLY A 82 4.26 -6.12 -0.49
C GLY A 82 3.58 -7.46 -0.30
N ALA A 83 4.30 -8.57 -0.47
CA ALA A 83 3.76 -9.92 -0.29
C ALA A 83 3.50 -10.29 1.19
N ALA A 84 4.22 -9.69 2.14
CA ALA A 84 4.24 -10.09 3.55
C ALA A 84 3.00 -9.68 4.38
N TYR A 85 2.12 -8.82 3.85
CA TYR A 85 0.94 -8.36 4.59
C TYR A 85 -0.01 -9.50 5.00
N ALA A 86 -0.32 -10.40 4.05
CA ALA A 86 -1.12 -11.61 4.23
C ALA A 86 -2.38 -11.47 5.13
N PRO A 87 -3.27 -10.48 4.89
CA PRO A 87 -4.57 -10.40 5.56
C PRO A 87 -5.48 -11.58 5.16
N ALA A 88 -6.51 -11.84 5.97
CA ALA A 88 -7.50 -12.88 5.64
C ALA A 88 -8.34 -12.53 4.40
N ALA A 89 -8.59 -11.25 4.15
CA ALA A 89 -9.29 -10.74 2.97
C ALA A 89 -8.37 -9.81 2.17
N ALA A 90 -8.35 -9.97 0.85
CA ALA A 90 -7.50 -9.19 -0.05
C ALA A 90 -7.77 -7.68 0.02
N TYR A 91 -9.01 -7.28 0.30
CA TYR A 91 -9.41 -5.90 0.49
C TYR A 91 -10.18 -5.80 1.80
N SER A 92 -9.64 -5.06 2.75
CA SER A 92 -10.24 -4.89 4.08
C SER A 92 -9.75 -3.62 4.74
N THR A 93 -10.41 -3.24 5.82
CA THR A 93 -10.08 -2.05 6.62
C THR A 93 -9.53 -2.43 7.99
N ALA A 94 -9.04 -1.42 8.72
CA ALA A 94 -8.64 -1.57 10.10
C ALA A 94 -9.79 -2.03 11.02
N ASP A 95 -11.05 -1.75 10.67
CA ASP A 95 -12.22 -2.21 11.43
C ASP A 95 -12.44 -3.73 11.27
N ASP A 96 -12.01 -4.29 10.13
CA ASP A 96 -12.19 -5.70 9.80
C ASP A 96 -11.03 -6.59 10.30
N SER A 97 -9.85 -6.01 10.52
CA SER A 97 -8.61 -6.80 10.68
C SER A 97 -7.58 -6.17 11.61
N ALA A 98 -7.25 -6.88 12.69
CA ALA A 98 -6.15 -6.52 13.60
C ALA A 98 -4.77 -6.53 12.92
N ASN A 99 -4.60 -7.28 11.83
CA ASN A 99 -3.38 -7.23 11.01
C ASN A 99 -3.23 -5.84 10.36
N ILE A 100 -4.32 -5.29 9.81
CA ILE A 100 -4.32 -3.96 9.19
C ILE A 100 -4.08 -2.88 10.23
N GLN A 101 -4.69 -2.99 11.42
CA GLN A 101 -4.40 -2.09 12.54
C GLN A 101 -2.91 -2.10 12.87
N ARG A 102 -2.28 -3.27 12.99
CA ARG A 102 -0.84 -3.39 13.26
C ARG A 102 0.01 -2.80 12.15
N SER A 103 -0.33 -3.08 10.88
CA SER A 103 0.39 -2.52 9.74
C SER A 103 0.29 -1.00 9.69
N ALA A 104 -0.87 -0.42 10.00
CA ALA A 104 -1.04 1.02 10.13
C ALA A 104 -0.16 1.60 11.26
N GLN A 105 -0.15 0.96 12.44
CA GLN A 105 0.72 1.39 13.54
C GLN A 105 2.21 1.32 13.19
N ASN A 106 2.65 0.25 12.51
CA ASN A 106 4.04 0.14 12.05
C ASN A 106 4.38 1.22 11.02
N CYS A 107 3.47 1.51 10.09
CA CYS A 107 3.63 2.59 9.11
C CYS A 107 3.77 3.96 9.81
N LEU A 108 2.91 4.24 10.79
CA LEU A 108 3.00 5.47 11.60
C LEU A 108 4.34 5.60 12.33
N GLN A 109 4.85 4.52 12.94
CA GLN A 109 6.16 4.52 13.61
C GLN A 109 7.30 4.88 12.65
N GLN A 110 7.25 4.42 11.40
CA GLN A 110 8.24 4.80 10.39
C GLN A 110 8.02 6.24 9.91
N LEU A 111 6.77 6.67 9.74
CA LEU A 111 6.43 8.04 9.34
C LEU A 111 6.86 9.08 10.36
N GLU A 112 6.88 8.77 11.66
CA GLU A 112 7.45 9.65 12.70
C GLU A 112 8.92 10.01 12.44
N ARG A 113 9.67 9.16 11.73
CA ARG A 113 11.08 9.44 11.35
C ARG A 113 11.17 10.44 10.20
N VAL A 114 10.10 10.60 9.42
CA VAL A 114 10.03 11.49 8.25
C VAL A 114 9.29 12.79 8.59
N PHE A 115 8.18 12.70 9.32
CA PHE A 115 7.33 13.80 9.78
C PHE A 115 7.04 13.63 11.27
N PRO A 116 7.95 14.06 12.16
CA PRO A 116 7.70 14.00 13.60
C PRO A 116 6.37 14.66 13.98
N GLY A 117 5.55 13.98 14.76
CA GLY A 117 4.22 14.41 15.21
C GLY A 117 3.05 13.93 14.35
N ILE A 118 3.30 13.30 13.19
CA ILE A 118 2.25 12.89 12.26
C ILE A 118 1.24 11.90 12.85
N SER A 119 1.64 11.07 13.83
CA SER A 119 0.74 10.09 14.44
C SER A 119 -0.40 10.73 15.22
N ALA A 120 -0.23 11.97 15.72
CA ALA A 120 -1.31 12.71 16.38
C ALA A 120 -2.46 13.06 15.43
N HIS A 121 -2.18 13.10 14.13
CA HIS A 121 -3.12 13.43 13.06
C HIS A 121 -3.82 12.19 12.48
N TYR A 122 -3.38 10.98 12.84
CA TYR A 122 -3.99 9.75 12.36
C TYR A 122 -5.41 9.58 12.93
N THR A 123 -6.38 9.38 12.04
CA THR A 123 -7.82 9.33 12.42
C THR A 123 -8.27 7.97 12.94
N GLY A 124 -7.39 6.98 13.01
CA GLY A 124 -7.76 5.59 13.33
C GLY A 124 -8.17 4.76 12.11
N ARG A 125 -8.33 5.37 10.93
CA ARG A 125 -8.78 4.70 9.71
C ARG A 125 -7.64 4.29 8.80
N ALA A 126 -7.60 3.01 8.48
CA ALA A 126 -6.73 2.47 7.44
C ALA A 126 -7.46 1.43 6.58
N ALA A 127 -7.00 1.30 5.33
CA ALA A 127 -7.47 0.28 4.39
C ALA A 127 -6.29 -0.35 3.68
N LEU A 128 -6.41 -1.64 3.35
CA LEU A 128 -5.38 -2.40 2.65
C LEU A 128 -5.95 -2.98 1.36
N SER A 129 -5.19 -2.82 0.28
CA SER A 129 -5.35 -3.56 -0.97
C SER A 129 -4.17 -4.51 -1.14
N TYR A 130 -4.42 -5.82 -0.99
CA TYR A 130 -3.47 -6.92 -1.07
C TYR A 130 -3.76 -7.81 -2.29
N ALA A 131 -3.37 -7.34 -3.48
CA ALA A 131 -3.69 -8.01 -4.76
C ALA A 131 -3.09 -9.44 -4.85
N SER A 132 -1.95 -9.69 -4.21
CA SER A 132 -1.32 -11.02 -4.18
C SER A 132 -2.18 -12.09 -3.50
N GLY A 133 -3.05 -11.71 -2.57
CA GLY A 133 -4.00 -12.62 -1.92
C GLY A 133 -5.38 -12.67 -2.58
N ASP A 134 -5.61 -11.91 -3.64
CA ASP A 134 -6.86 -11.96 -4.40
C ASP A 134 -6.85 -13.21 -5.29
N PRO A 135 -7.79 -14.16 -5.13
CA PRO A 135 -7.81 -15.40 -5.91
C PRO A 135 -8.01 -15.18 -7.42
N TYR A 136 -8.42 -13.97 -7.83
CA TYR A 136 -8.61 -13.60 -9.23
C TYR A 136 -7.42 -12.86 -9.83
N LEU A 137 -6.47 -12.38 -9.01
CA LEU A 137 -5.26 -11.67 -9.48
C LEU A 137 -3.98 -12.45 -9.20
N LEU A 138 -3.83 -13.02 -7.99
CA LEU A 138 -2.66 -13.79 -7.53
C LEU A 138 -1.31 -13.04 -7.59
N GLY A 139 -1.35 -11.73 -7.84
CA GLY A 139 -0.21 -10.89 -8.17
C GLY A 139 -0.67 -9.48 -8.51
N SER A 140 0.25 -8.61 -8.91
CA SER A 140 -0.06 -7.21 -9.21
C SER A 140 0.21 -6.82 -10.66
N TYR A 141 1.27 -7.35 -11.27
CA TYR A 141 1.63 -7.16 -12.69
C TYR A 141 2.60 -8.26 -13.12
N ALA A 142 2.84 -8.39 -14.43
CA ALA A 142 3.85 -9.25 -15.03
C ALA A 142 4.75 -8.43 -15.96
#